data_AF-A0AAP5MD06-F1
#
_entry.id   AF-A0AAP5MD06-F1
#
_cell.length_a   1.000
_cell.length_b   1.000
_cell.length_c   1.000
_cell.angle_alpha   90.00
_cell.angle_beta   90.00
_cell.angle_gamma   90.00
#
_symmetry.space_group_name_H-M   'P 1'
#
loop_
_entity.id
_entity.type
_entity.pdbx_description
1 polymer ?
#
loop_
_entity_poly.entity_id
_entity_poly.type
_entity_poly.pdbx_seq_one_letter_code
_entity_poly.pdbx_strand_id
1 'polypeptide(L)' 'MSSDDITLDKTWNYEAKVAEVEKIIAEIEAGKLDLEEVFDQFNAAVKYLRECESFLQKRQQQVDLLIETLNEE' A
#
# COMPACT_ATOMS: atom_id res chain seq x y z
N MET A 1 29.73 4.16 -1.60
CA MET A 1 28.77 5.27 -1.74
C MET A 1 28.19 5.19 -3.16
N SER A 2 27.01 4.59 -3.31
CA SER A 2 26.20 4.75 -4.53
C SER A 2 24.86 5.28 -4.07
N SER A 3 24.58 6.53 -4.43
CA SER A 3 23.48 7.36 -3.97
C SER A 3 22.20 7.14 -4.79
N ASP A 4 21.95 5.92 -5.26
CA ASP A 4 20.98 5.65 -6.34
C ASP A 4 19.86 4.66 -5.98
N ASP A 5 19.33 4.66 -4.76
CA ASP A 5 18.14 3.82 -4.45
C ASP A 5 17.06 4.52 -3.61
N ILE A 6 16.89 5.83 -3.81
CA ILE A 6 15.65 6.52 -3.46
C ILE A 6 15.11 7.20 -4.71
N THR A 7 15.14 6.51 -5.85
CA THR A 7 14.20 6.80 -6.92
C THR A 7 12.86 6.25 -6.45
N LEU A 8 12.15 7.03 -5.63
CA LEU A 8 10.71 6.88 -5.40
C LEU A 8 10.07 6.63 -6.76
N ASP A 9 9.58 5.41 -6.97
CA ASP A 9 8.68 5.06 -8.06
C ASP A 9 7.57 6.11 -8.10
N LYS A 10 7.69 7.10 -8.98
CA LYS A 10 6.83 8.29 -9.05
C LYS A 10 5.37 7.98 -9.37
N THR A 11 5.02 6.71 -9.55
CA THR A 11 3.72 6.28 -10.06
C THR A 11 2.84 5.64 -8.98
N TRP A 12 3.40 5.18 -7.86
CA TRP A 12 2.63 4.49 -6.82
C TRP A 12 2.82 5.15 -5.45
N ASN A 13 1.72 5.55 -4.82
CA ASN A 13 1.69 6.26 -3.56
C ASN A 13 0.80 5.51 -2.55
N TYR A 14 1.35 5.22 -1.36
CA TYR A 14 0.68 4.45 -0.32
C TYR A 14 -0.60 5.13 0.15
N GLU A 15 -0.53 6.44 0.46
CA GLU A 15 -1.64 7.22 0.98
C GLU A 15 -2.81 7.29 -0.03
N ALA A 16 -2.50 7.41 -1.32
CA ALA A 16 -3.47 7.37 -2.39
C ALA A 16 -4.16 5.99 -2.49
N LYS A 17 -3.41 4.89 -2.32
CA LYS A 17 -4.00 3.54 -2.33
C LYS A 17 -4.88 3.27 -1.12
N VAL A 18 -4.51 3.78 0.05
CA VAL A 18 -5.37 3.73 1.24
C VAL A 18 -6.67 4.50 1.00
N ALA A 19 -6.58 5.71 0.44
CA ALA A 19 -7.78 6.51 0.13
C ALA A 19 -8.72 5.81 -0.88
N GLU A 20 -8.17 5.11 -1.88
CA GLU A 20 -8.98 4.29 -2.80
C GLU A 20 -9.68 3.12 -2.09
N VAL A 21 -9.02 2.46 -1.13
CA VAL A 21 -9.65 1.39 -0.32
C VAL A 21 -10.76 1.94 0.55
N GLU A 22 -10.55 3.09 1.21
CA GLU A 22 -11.58 3.75 2.02
C GLU A 22 -12.81 4.12 1.18
N LYS A 23 -12.59 4.62 -0.04
CA LYS A 23 -13.66 4.91 -1.00
C LYS A 23 -14.44 3.65 -1.37
N ILE A 24 -13.76 2.54 -1.65
CA ILE A 24 -14.43 1.27 -1.94
C ILE A 24 -15.31 0.83 -0.78
N ILE A 25 -14.81 0.92 0.46
CA ILE A 25 -15.57 0.57 1.66
C ILE A 25 -16.83 1.43 1.74
N ALA A 26 -16.70 2.75 1.55
CA ALA A 26 -17.84 3.67 1.59
C ALA A 26 -18.91 3.35 0.52
N GLU A 27 -18.51 2.96 -0.69
CA GLU A 27 -19.45 2.56 -1.77
C GLU A 27 -20.18 1.25 -1.44
N ILE A 28 -19.47 0.27 -0.86
CA ILE A 28 -20.08 -0.99 -0.40
C ILE A 28 -21.06 -0.73 0.75
N GLU A 29 -20.67 0.09 1.74
CA GLU A 29 -21.51 0.45 2.88
C GLU A 29 -22.74 1.28 2.48
N ALA A 30 -22.65 2.06 1.39
CA ALA A 30 -23.78 2.82 0.87
C ALA A 30 -24.91 1.91 0.35
N GLY A 31 -24.63 0.63 0.07
CA GLY A 31 -25.63 -0.37 -0.32
C GLY A 31 -26.32 -0.10 -1.66
N LYS A 32 -25.67 0.68 -2.54
CA LYS A 32 -26.20 1.05 -3.87
C LYS A 32 -25.69 0.17 -5.00
N LEU A 33 -24.66 -0.61 -4.73
CA LEU A 33 -24.05 -1.52 -5.67
C LEU A 33 -24.86 -2.81 -5.76
N ASP A 34 -24.96 -3.37 -6.96
CA ASP A 34 -25.43 -4.73 -7.10
C ASP A 34 -24.39 -5.75 -6.61
N LEU A 35 -24.79 -7.01 -6.51
CA LEU A 35 -23.92 -8.04 -5.94
C LEU A 35 -22.65 -8.28 -6.78
N GLU A 36 -22.74 -8.14 -8.10
CA GLU A 36 -21.60 -8.33 -9.01
C GLU A 36 -20.60 -7.18 -8.82
N GLU A 37 -21.08 -5.94 -8.78
CA GLU A 37 -20.29 -4.75 -8.49
C GLU A 37 -19.61 -4.82 -7.11
N VAL A 38 -20.30 -5.33 -6.08
CA VAL A 38 -19.70 -5.54 -4.76
C VAL A 38 -18.50 -6.48 -4.82
N PHE A 39 -18.60 -7.58 -5.58
CA PHE A 39 -17.46 -8.51 -5.74
C PHE A 39 -16.29 -7.87 -6.49
N ASP A 40 -16.56 -7.08 -7.52
CA ASP A 40 -15.52 -6.38 -8.28
C ASP A 40 -14.79 -5.34 -7.41
N GLN A 41 -15.54 -4.53 -6.67
CA GLN A 41 -14.98 -3.56 -5.74
C GLN A 41 -14.18 -4.24 -4.62
N PHE A 42 -14.71 -5.33 -4.06
CA PHE A 42 -14.01 -6.10 -3.03
C PHE A 42 -12.68 -6.69 -3.55
N ASN A 43 -12.66 -7.25 -4.76
CA ASN A 43 -11.43 -7.75 -5.39
C ASN A 43 -10.41 -6.63 -5.60
N ALA A 44 -10.85 -5.44 -6.02
CA ALA A 44 -9.97 -4.27 -6.15
C ALA A 44 -9.38 -3.84 -4.80
N ALA A 45 -10.20 -3.79 -3.74
CA ALA A 45 -9.73 -3.46 -2.40
C ALA A 45 -8.69 -4.47 -1.88
N VAL A 46 -8.93 -5.77 -2.06
CA VAL A 46 -7.95 -6.82 -1.68
C VAL A 46 -6.62 -6.63 -2.42
N LYS A 47 -6.67 -6.30 -3.71
CA LYS A 47 -5.45 -6.03 -4.48
C LYS A 47 -4.68 -4.84 -3.91
N TYR A 48 -5.35 -3.72 -3.64
CA TYR A 48 -4.71 -2.54 -3.09
C TYR A 48 -4.14 -2.75 -1.69
N LEU A 49 -4.84 -3.50 -0.84
CA LEU A 49 -4.34 -3.87 0.49
C LEU A 49 -3.05 -4.70 0.42
N ARG A 50 -2.95 -5.64 -0.53
CA ARG A 50 -1.71 -6.41 -0.76
C ARG A 50 -0.56 -5.54 -1.24
N GLU A 51 -0.83 -4.57 -2.11
CA GLU A 51 0.18 -3.60 -2.56
C GLU A 51 0.68 -2.76 -1.36
N CYS A 52 -0.24 -2.31 -0.50
CA CYS A 52 0.07 -1.57 0.73
C CYS A 52 0.93 -2.40 1.69
N GLU A 53 0.55 -3.65 1.94
CA GLU A 53 1.31 -4.57 2.80
C GLU A 53 2.73 -4.79 2.27
N SER A 54 2.87 -5.08 0.97
CA SER A 54 4.18 -5.29 0.35
C SER A 54 5.07 -4.06 0.47
N PHE A 55 4.51 -2.86 0.31
CA PHE A 55 5.24 -1.62 0.51
C PHE A 55 5.72 -1.46 1.96
N LEU A 56 4.83 -1.65 2.94
CA LEU A 56 5.18 -1.53 4.36
C LEU A 56 6.27 -2.54 4.76
N GLN A 57 6.18 -3.79 4.28
CA GLN A 57 7.20 -4.81 4.53
C GLN A 57 8.58 -4.39 4.01
N LYS A 58 8.64 -3.83 2.79
CA LYS A 58 9.90 -3.31 2.22
C LYS A 58 10.46 -2.16 3.05
N ARG A 59 9.61 -1.22 3.47
CA ARG A 59 10.04 -0.06 4.29
C ARG A 59 10.49 -0.48 5.68
N GLN A 60 9.84 -1.48 6.28
CA GLN A 60 10.27 -2.05 7.56
C GLN A 60 11.66 -2.67 7.45
N GLN A 61 11.91 -3.51 6.44
CA GLN A 61 13.24 -4.09 6.20
C GLN A 61 14.33 -3.02 6.02
N GLN A 62 14.02 -1.94 5.31
CA GLN A 62 14.96 -0.82 5.16
C GLN A 62 15.28 -0.15 6.50
N VAL A 63 14.28 0.06 7.35
CA VAL A 63 14.47 0.64 8.69
C VAL A 63 15.29 -0.31 9.57
N ASP A 64 14.99 -1.60 9.55
CA ASP A 64 15.72 -2.60 10.35
C ASP A 64 17.21 -2.62 9.98
N LEU A 65 17.54 -2.62 8.69
CA LEU A 65 18.93 -2.55 8.20
C LEU A 65 19.64 -1.26 8.64
N LEU A 66 18.94 -0.12 8.62
CA LEU A 66 19.51 1.15 9.11
C LEU A 66 19.80 1.10 10.61
N ILE A 67 18.93 0.47 11.41
CA ILE A 67 19.14 0.28 12.85
C ILE A 67 20.32 -0.64 13.10
N GLU A 68 20.44 -1.76 12.38
CA GLU A 68 21.60 -2.65 12.46
C GLU A 68 22.90 -1.91 12.15
N THR A 69 22.93 -1.14 11.07
CA THR A 69 24.11 -0.33 10.67
C THR A 69 24.50 0.69 11.74
N LEU A 70 23.53 1.34 12.40
CA LEU A 70 23.80 2.32 13.46
C LEU A 70 24.32 1.70 14.76
N ASN A 71 24.01 0.43 15.03
CA ASN A 71 24.46 -0.28 16.24
C ASN A 71 25.85 -0.92 16.08
N GLU A 72 26.35 -1.04 14.85
CA GLU A 72 27.68 -1.58 14.53
C GLU A 72 28.79 -0.50 14.50
N GLU A 73 28.43 0.78 14.70
CA GLU A 73 29.34 1.90 14.99
C GLU A 73 29.45 2.18 16.50
#